data_AF-A0A0K8TU07-F1
#
_entry.id   AF-A0A0K8TU07-F1
#
_cell.length_a   1.000
_cell.length_b   1.000
_cell.length_c   1.000
_cell.angle_alpha   90.00
_cell.angle_beta   90.00
_cell.angle_gamma   90.00
#
_symmetry.space_group_name_H-M   'P 1'
#
loop_
_entity.id
_entity.type
_entity.pdbx_description
1 polymer ?
#
loop_
_entity_poly.entity_id
_entity_poly.type
_entity_poly.pdbx_seq_one_letter_code
_entity_poly.pdbx_strand_id
1 'polypeptide(L)'
;MKMLESALWILAVLALPRIAAQDSRTTELCKINSDGCSVPWETIPCKEHFRPACDIHDNCYLCGAHFSLSRLNCDDAFLGDMTALCADGTDEEGNCPANRKRREASSATRLRQLQLLRKLRRPTNLMDLDQSQVQSISMNCTEWAQSYYDTVRGWGESHYSDPANATYCPDYEECMPEV
;
A
#
# COMPACT_ATOMS: atom_id res chain seq x y z
N MET A 1 -28.54 20.52 23.54
CA MET A 1 -27.80 20.14 22.31
C MET A 1 -26.29 20.35 22.41
N LYS A 2 -25.75 21.32 23.18
CA LYS A 2 -24.29 21.51 23.35
C LYS A 2 -23.52 20.38 24.06
N MET A 3 -24.16 19.64 24.97
CA MET A 3 -23.53 18.55 25.75
C MET A 3 -23.24 17.31 24.89
N LEU A 4 -23.98 17.10 23.80
CA LEU A 4 -23.82 15.95 22.90
C LEU A 4 -22.63 16.12 21.96
N GLU A 5 -22.37 17.34 21.48
CA GLU A 5 -21.21 17.65 20.64
C GLU A 5 -19.90 17.44 21.42
N SER A 6 -19.80 17.90 22.66
CA SER A 6 -18.59 17.74 23.47
C SER A 6 -18.25 16.28 23.76
N ALA A 7 -19.25 15.42 23.98
CA ALA A 7 -19.04 13.99 24.18
C ALA A 7 -18.53 13.29 22.90
N LEU A 8 -19.05 13.68 21.73
CA LEU A 8 -18.60 13.18 20.42
C LEU A 8 -17.13 13.52 20.15
N TRP A 9 -16.69 14.75 20.46
CA TRP A 9 -15.28 15.14 20.31
C TRP A 9 -14.35 14.35 21.23
N ILE A 10 -14.76 14.08 22.47
CA ILE A 10 -13.96 13.29 23.43
C ILE A 10 -13.82 11.84 22.95
N LEU A 11 -14.91 11.22 22.45
CA LEU A 11 -14.86 9.87 21.90
C LEU A 11 -13.99 9.78 20.65
N ALA A 12 -14.07 10.76 19.75
CA ALA A 12 -13.23 10.81 18.55
C ALA A 12 -11.73 10.94 18.89
N VAL A 13 -11.37 11.80 19.85
CA VAL A 13 -9.97 11.99 20.30
C VAL A 13 -9.38 10.72 20.93
N LEU A 14 -10.20 9.91 21.61
CA LEU A 14 -9.74 8.65 22.21
C LEU A 14 -9.71 7.47 21.23
N ALA A 15 -10.57 7.46 20.20
CA ALA A 15 -10.65 6.37 19.22
C ALA A 15 -9.52 6.40 18.18
N LEU A 16 -9.19 7.58 17.65
CA LEU A 16 -8.21 7.74 16.56
C LEU A 16 -6.81 7.20 16.89
N PRO A 17 -6.21 7.47 18.08
CA PRO A 17 -4.90 6.93 18.42
C PRO A 17 -4.89 5.40 18.60
N ARG A 18 -6.02 4.83 19.03
CA ARG A 18 -6.15 3.37 19.22
C ARG A 18 -6.22 2.63 17.90
N ILE A 19 -7.00 3.15 16.94
CA ILE A 19 -7.09 2.59 15.59
C ILE A 19 -5.70 2.63 14.93
N ALA A 20 -5.02 3.78 14.97
CA ALA A 20 -3.69 3.90 14.39
C ALA A 20 -2.63 2.97 15.03
N ALA A 21 -2.74 2.71 16.34
CA ALA A 21 -1.84 1.80 17.04
C ALA A 21 -2.14 0.32 16.71
N GLN A 22 -3.42 -0.02 16.51
CA GLN A 22 -3.83 -1.35 16.06
C GLN A 22 -3.34 -1.62 14.64
N ASP A 23 -3.60 -0.70 13.70
CA ASP A 23 -3.12 -0.80 12.31
C ASP A 23 -1.61 -1.00 12.24
N SER A 24 -0.85 -0.28 13.08
CA SER A 24 0.61 -0.42 13.14
C SER A 24 1.04 -1.79 13.68
N ARG A 25 0.35 -2.33 14.69
CA ARG A 25 0.67 -3.63 15.28
C ARG A 25 0.34 -4.76 14.31
N THR A 26 -0.81 -4.69 13.64
CA THR A 26 -1.20 -5.64 12.59
C THR A 26 -0.23 -5.55 11.40
N THR A 27 0.18 -4.34 10.99
CA THR A 27 1.21 -4.17 9.95
C THR A 27 2.54 -4.83 10.31
N GLU A 28 3.01 -4.70 11.56
CA GLU A 28 4.25 -5.36 11.98
C GLU A 28 4.10 -6.88 12.11
N LEU A 29 2.94 -7.37 12.53
CA LEU A 29 2.63 -8.80 12.58
C LEU A 29 2.71 -9.43 11.19
N CYS A 30 2.08 -8.82 10.18
CA CYS A 30 2.04 -9.39 8.83
C CYS A 30 3.42 -9.40 8.16
N LYS A 31 4.38 -8.59 8.61
CA LYS A 31 5.77 -8.63 8.12
C LYS A 31 6.56 -9.86 8.57
N ILE A 32 6.16 -10.55 9.64
CA ILE A 32 6.95 -11.64 10.22
C ILE A 32 7.08 -12.84 9.27
N ASN A 33 6.00 -13.17 8.56
CA ASN A 33 5.94 -14.27 7.58
C ASN A 33 6.08 -13.84 6.14
N SER A 34 6.28 -12.54 5.92
CA SER A 34 6.32 -11.96 4.60
C SER A 34 7.76 -11.84 4.13
N ASP A 35 8.04 -12.34 2.92
CA ASP A 35 9.22 -11.90 2.18
C ASP A 35 8.92 -10.61 1.39
N GLY A 36 7.64 -10.29 1.25
CA GLY A 36 7.07 -9.10 0.66
C GLY A 36 6.88 -9.26 -0.82
N CYS A 37 7.14 -8.19 -1.56
CA CYS A 37 7.04 -8.24 -3.02
C CYS A 37 8.32 -8.87 -3.61
N SER A 38 8.80 -10.00 -3.10
CA SER A 38 10.00 -10.66 -3.59
C SER A 38 9.75 -11.19 -4.99
N VAL A 39 10.48 -10.64 -5.93
CA VAL A 39 10.39 -10.96 -7.34
C VAL A 39 11.80 -11.33 -7.81
N PRO A 40 11.95 -12.25 -8.78
CA PRO A 40 13.28 -12.67 -9.25
C PRO A 40 14.13 -11.55 -9.87
N TRP A 41 13.59 -10.34 -10.02
CA TRP A 41 14.14 -9.22 -10.77
C TRP A 41 14.27 -8.02 -9.80
N GLU A 42 15.49 -7.54 -9.54
CA GLU A 42 15.75 -6.56 -8.46
C GLU A 42 15.05 -5.20 -8.64
N THR A 43 14.52 -4.88 -9.82
CA THR A 43 13.94 -3.57 -10.14
C THR A 43 12.57 -3.71 -10.80
N ILE A 44 11.57 -4.14 -10.03
CA ILE A 44 10.16 -4.03 -10.42
C ILE A 44 9.56 -2.74 -9.84
N PRO A 45 8.96 -1.88 -10.67
CA PRO A 45 8.25 -0.68 -10.21
C PRO A 45 7.14 -1.00 -9.20
N CYS A 46 6.74 0.00 -8.41
CA CYS A 46 5.66 -0.10 -7.41
C CYS A 46 5.91 -1.06 -6.23
N LYS A 47 7.04 -1.76 -6.18
CA LYS A 47 7.39 -2.71 -5.11
C LYS A 47 7.15 -2.17 -3.69
N GLU A 48 7.68 -0.98 -3.38
CA GLU A 48 7.52 -0.38 -2.05
C GLU A 48 6.09 0.11 -1.80
N HIS A 49 5.39 0.51 -2.86
CA HIS A 49 4.00 0.96 -2.76
C HIS A 49 3.06 -0.21 -2.45
N PHE A 50 3.27 -1.37 -3.09
CA PHE A 50 2.47 -2.58 -2.89
C PHE A 50 2.93 -3.45 -1.74
N ARG A 51 4.01 -3.08 -1.02
CA ARG A 51 4.54 -3.86 0.09
C ARG A 51 3.46 -4.29 1.11
N PRO A 52 2.52 -3.43 1.54
CA PRO A 52 1.47 -3.86 2.47
C PRO A 52 0.57 -4.98 1.91
N ALA A 53 0.22 -4.91 0.62
CA ALA A 53 -0.58 -5.93 -0.03
C ALA A 53 0.19 -7.25 -0.18
N CYS A 54 1.50 -7.17 -0.50
CA CYS A 54 2.36 -8.35 -0.55
C CYS A 54 2.49 -9.01 0.83
N ASP A 55 2.65 -8.21 1.90
CA ASP A 55 2.74 -8.76 3.26
C ASP A 55 1.47 -9.54 3.66
N ILE A 56 0.27 -9.05 3.28
CA ILE A 56 -1.01 -9.77 3.49
C ILE A 56 -1.08 -11.03 2.63
N HIS A 57 -0.72 -10.94 1.35
CA HIS A 57 -0.75 -12.06 0.40
C HIS A 57 0.15 -13.21 0.85
N ASP A 58 1.37 -12.95 1.32
CA ASP A 58 2.30 -13.96 1.83
C ASP A 58 1.71 -14.71 3.03
N ASN A 59 1.06 -13.99 3.95
CA ASN A 59 0.37 -14.62 5.08
C ASN A 59 -0.82 -15.47 4.60
N CYS A 60 -1.59 -14.99 3.63
CA CYS A 60 -2.68 -15.75 3.03
C CYS A 60 -2.16 -17.01 2.32
N TYR A 61 -1.02 -16.94 1.65
CA TYR A 61 -0.39 -18.10 1.03
C TYR A 61 0.09 -19.13 2.05
N LEU A 62 0.61 -18.68 3.19
CA LEU A 62 1.07 -19.57 4.25
C LEU A 62 -0.09 -20.17 5.08
N CYS A 63 -1.13 -19.39 5.33
CA CYS A 63 -2.15 -19.69 6.34
C CYS A 63 -3.58 -19.68 5.85
N GLY A 64 -3.86 -19.25 4.62
CA GLY A 64 -5.22 -19.13 4.09
C GLY A 64 -6.01 -20.43 4.15
N ALA A 65 -5.38 -21.58 3.88
CA ALA A 65 -6.04 -22.89 3.98
C ALA A 65 -6.58 -23.18 5.40
N HIS A 66 -5.92 -22.68 6.45
CA HIS A 66 -6.41 -22.80 7.84
C HIS A 66 -7.73 -22.04 8.04
N PHE A 67 -7.86 -20.88 7.41
CA PHE A 67 -9.04 -20.01 7.46
C PHE A 67 -10.02 -20.28 6.31
N SER A 68 -9.91 -21.43 5.62
CA SER A 68 -10.76 -21.80 4.48
C SER A 68 -10.69 -20.84 3.28
N LEU A 69 -9.58 -20.10 3.14
CA LEU A 69 -9.29 -19.26 1.98
C LEU A 69 -8.50 -20.06 0.96
N SER A 70 -9.03 -20.20 -0.25
CA SER A 70 -8.29 -20.82 -1.36
C SER A 70 -7.17 -19.91 -1.87
N ARG A 71 -6.22 -20.47 -2.62
CA ARG A 71 -5.21 -19.68 -3.34
C ARG A 71 -5.83 -18.58 -4.20
N LEU A 72 -6.94 -18.88 -4.89
CA LEU A 72 -7.64 -17.91 -5.72
C LEU A 72 -8.21 -16.76 -4.87
N ASN A 73 -8.72 -17.04 -3.68
CA ASN A 73 -9.16 -15.99 -2.77
C ASN A 73 -8.01 -15.07 -2.37
N CYS A 74 -6.83 -15.65 -2.07
CA CYS A 74 -5.63 -14.86 -1.77
C CYS A 74 -5.20 -13.98 -2.95
N ASP A 75 -5.16 -14.55 -4.17
CA ASP A 75 -4.75 -13.81 -5.37
C ASP A 75 -5.73 -12.66 -5.68
N ASP A 76 -7.03 -12.93 -5.63
CA ASP A 76 -8.05 -11.93 -5.96
C ASP A 76 -8.06 -10.79 -4.93
N ALA A 77 -7.90 -11.11 -3.64
CA ALA A 77 -7.73 -10.10 -2.60
C ALA A 77 -6.44 -9.30 -2.77
N PHE A 78 -5.34 -9.93 -3.17
CA PHE A 78 -4.08 -9.24 -3.44
C PHE A 78 -4.22 -8.17 -4.52
N LEU A 79 -4.96 -8.47 -5.61
CA LEU A 79 -5.30 -7.45 -6.60
C LEU A 79 -6.15 -6.34 -5.99
N GLY A 80 -7.17 -6.69 -5.21
CA GLY A 80 -8.01 -5.74 -4.47
C GLY A 80 -7.20 -4.76 -3.62
N ASP A 81 -6.31 -5.27 -2.77
CA ASP A 81 -5.48 -4.49 -1.87
C ASP A 81 -4.51 -3.57 -2.63
N MET A 82 -3.87 -4.06 -3.69
CA MET A 82 -3.02 -3.21 -4.55
C MET A 82 -3.81 -2.09 -5.23
N THR A 83 -5.02 -2.39 -5.73
CA THR A 83 -5.86 -1.35 -6.35
C THR A 83 -6.37 -0.31 -5.34
N ALA A 84 -6.63 -0.72 -4.10
CA ALA A 84 -6.96 0.20 -3.01
C ALA A 84 -5.78 1.12 -2.68
N LEU A 85 -4.56 0.59 -2.65
CA LEU A 85 -3.34 1.40 -2.48
C LEU A 85 -3.16 2.43 -3.60
N CYS A 86 -3.48 2.05 -4.85
CA CYS A 86 -3.49 2.99 -5.97
C CYS A 86 -4.53 4.11 -5.78
N ALA A 87 -5.72 3.81 -5.25
CA ALA A 87 -6.77 4.81 -5.00
C ALA A 87 -6.40 5.79 -3.85
N ASP A 88 -5.63 5.32 -2.87
CA ASP A 88 -5.22 6.08 -1.67
C ASP A 88 -4.09 7.09 -1.91
N GLY A 89 -3.48 7.08 -3.11
CA GLY A 89 -2.59 8.14 -3.56
C GLY A 89 -1.55 7.70 -4.59
N THR A 90 -1.80 8.05 -5.85
CA THR A 90 -0.75 8.22 -6.86
C THR A 90 -0.19 9.65 -6.82
N ASP A 91 0.97 9.90 -7.42
CA ASP A 91 1.27 11.27 -7.86
C ASP A 91 0.27 11.70 -8.96
N GLU A 92 0.28 12.99 -9.37
CA GLU A 92 -0.72 13.49 -10.35
C GLU A 92 -0.57 12.80 -11.73
N GLU A 93 0.51 12.06 -11.91
CA GLU A 93 0.88 11.30 -13.09
C GLU A 93 0.47 9.82 -13.03
N GLY A 94 -0.13 9.34 -11.93
CA GLY A 94 -0.58 7.95 -11.81
C GLY A 94 0.54 6.94 -11.49
N ASN A 95 1.73 7.41 -11.13
CA ASN A 95 2.85 6.57 -10.74
C ASN A 95 2.75 6.17 -9.26
N CYS A 96 3.34 5.02 -8.94
CA CYS A 96 3.44 4.50 -7.59
C CYS A 96 4.49 5.30 -6.79
N PRO A 97 4.09 6.12 -5.80
CA PRO A 97 5.05 6.89 -5.04
C PRO A 97 5.91 5.95 -4.20
N ALA A 98 7.22 5.93 -4.46
CA ALA A 98 8.20 5.11 -3.73
C ALA A 98 8.28 5.40 -2.22
N ASN A 99 7.68 6.50 -1.76
CA ASN A 99 7.62 6.87 -0.35
C ASN A 99 6.24 7.44 -0.02
N ARG A 100 5.45 6.71 0.78
CA ARG A 100 4.24 7.20 1.42
C ARG A 100 4.61 8.30 2.41
N LYS A 101 4.85 9.53 1.95
CA LYS A 101 4.65 10.70 2.82
C LYS A 101 3.14 10.79 3.01
N ARG A 102 2.63 10.14 4.05
CA ARG A 102 1.28 10.35 4.59
C ARG A 102 0.99 11.84 4.44
N ARG A 103 0.01 12.21 3.61
CA ARG A 103 -0.45 13.60 3.54
C ARG A 103 -1.05 13.91 4.90
N GLU A 104 -0.21 14.38 5.82
CA GLU A 104 -0.68 15.05 7.02
C GLU A 104 -1.53 16.22 6.55
N ALA A 105 -2.68 16.41 7.19
CA ALA A 105 -3.67 17.43 6.90
C ALA A 105 -3.19 18.86 7.25
N SER A 106 -1.93 19.20 6.92
CA SER A 106 -1.29 20.51 7.13
C SER A 106 -0.88 21.18 5.80
N SER A 107 -1.23 20.58 4.66
CA SER A 107 -0.70 20.92 3.32
C SER A 107 -1.12 22.28 2.77
N ALA A 108 -2.24 22.86 3.21
CA ALA A 108 -2.68 24.18 2.72
C ALA A 108 -1.71 25.31 3.12
N THR A 109 -1.08 25.21 4.29
CA THR A 109 -0.16 26.23 4.80
C THR A 109 1.22 26.14 4.14
N ARG A 110 1.71 24.92 3.89
CA ARG A 110 3.02 24.66 3.27
C ARG A 110 3.03 25.00 1.78
N LEU A 111 1.95 24.70 1.05
CA LEU A 111 1.79 25.10 -0.36
C LEU A 111 1.80 26.62 -0.53
N ARG A 112 1.13 27.35 0.36
CA ARG A 112 1.10 28.82 0.34
C ARG A 112 2.48 29.42 0.64
N GLN A 113 3.23 28.80 1.55
CA GLN A 113 4.60 29.20 1.92
C GLN A 113 5.60 28.90 0.79
N LEU A 114 5.46 27.76 0.10
CA LEU A 114 6.24 27.42 -1.09
C LEU A 114 5.93 28.31 -2.30
N GLN A 115 4.66 28.69 -2.50
CA GLN A 115 4.26 29.64 -3.53
C GLN A 115 4.82 31.05 -3.27
N LEU A 116 4.88 31.47 -2.01
CA LEU A 116 5.52 32.73 -1.61
C LEU A 116 7.04 32.69 -1.85
N LEU A 117 7.70 31.58 -1.52
CA LEU A 117 9.14 31.39 -1.80
C LEU A 117 9.45 31.38 -3.30
N ARG A 118 8.59 30.76 -4.14
CA ARG A 118 8.71 30.82 -5.60
C ARG A 118 8.60 32.23 -6.16
N LYS A 119 7.73 33.08 -5.58
CA LYS A 119 7.61 34.49 -6.00
C LYS A 119 8.82 35.36 -5.62
N LEU A 120 9.68 34.90 -4.72
CA LEU A 120 10.86 35.64 -4.25
C LEU A 120 12.16 35.26 -4.96
N ARG A 121 12.19 34.19 -5.76
CA ARG A 121 13.40 33.76 -6.49
C ARG A 121 13.36 34.33 -7.91
N ARG A 122 14.22 35.31 -8.21
CA ARG A 122 14.46 35.80 -9.58
C ARG A 122 14.97 34.67 -10.49
N PRO A 123 14.63 34.68 -11.79
CA PRO A 123 15.05 33.64 -12.71
C PRO A 123 16.50 33.86 -13.11
N THR A 124 17.37 32.90 -12.79
CA THR A 124 18.65 32.72 -13.49
C THR A 124 18.43 31.72 -14.60
N ASN A 125 18.62 32.17 -15.84
CA ASN A 125 18.62 31.35 -17.04
C ASN A 125 19.62 30.19 -16.88
N LEU A 126 19.12 28.95 -16.88
CA LEU A 126 19.93 27.75 -16.98
C LEU A 126 19.23 26.81 -17.97
N MET A 127 20.04 26.30 -18.89
CA MET A 127 19.66 25.74 -20.17
C MET A 127 18.55 24.68 -20.09
N ASP A 128 17.57 24.87 -20.95
CA ASP A 128 16.54 23.91 -21.30
C ASP A 128 17.21 22.79 -22.11
N LEU A 129 17.62 21.73 -21.41
CA LEU A 129 18.06 20.51 -22.06
C LEU A 129 16.80 19.71 -22.39
N ASP A 130 16.38 19.90 -23.64
CA ASP A 130 15.50 19.06 -24.45
C ASP A 130 15.30 17.65 -23.88
N GLN A 131 14.20 17.48 -23.13
CA GLN A 131 13.73 16.21 -22.61
C GLN A 131 12.72 15.59 -23.59
N SER A 132 13.02 15.66 -24.89
CA SER A 132 12.36 14.82 -25.88
C SER A 132 13.05 13.45 -25.94
N GLN A 133 12.25 12.39 -26.02
CA GLN A 133 12.65 10.99 -26.29
C GLN A 133 12.92 10.02 -25.13
N VAL A 134 12.10 10.03 -24.08
CA VAL A 134 11.70 8.75 -23.45
C VAL A 134 10.20 8.78 -23.20
N GLN A 135 9.40 8.59 -24.24
CA GLN A 135 8.05 8.04 -24.10
C GLN A 135 8.22 6.57 -23.73
N SER A 136 8.70 6.27 -22.52
CA SER A 136 8.47 4.94 -21.95
C SER A 136 6.97 4.85 -21.70
N ILE A 137 6.35 3.77 -22.13
CA ILE A 137 4.97 3.44 -21.75
C ILE A 137 4.96 3.38 -20.22
N SER A 138 4.58 4.48 -19.59
CA SER A 138 4.51 4.57 -18.13
C SER A 138 3.23 3.86 -17.75
N MET A 139 3.34 2.57 -17.44
CA MET A 139 2.22 1.84 -16.85
C MET A 139 1.79 2.57 -15.59
N ASN A 140 0.49 2.85 -15.46
CA ASN A 140 -0.06 3.45 -14.26
C ASN A 140 -0.10 2.42 -13.11
N CYS A 141 -0.38 2.88 -11.89
CA CYS A 141 -0.41 2.02 -10.70
C CYS A 141 -1.30 0.77 -10.86
N THR A 142 -2.51 0.92 -11.42
CA THR A 142 -3.44 -0.20 -11.58
C THR A 142 -2.93 -1.22 -12.61
N GLU A 143 -2.26 -0.78 -13.67
CA GLU A 143 -1.63 -1.67 -14.65
C GLU A 143 -0.48 -2.46 -14.00
N TRP A 144 0.28 -1.84 -13.10
CA TRP A 144 1.27 -2.56 -12.30
C TRP A 144 0.62 -3.57 -11.34
N ALA A 145 -0.46 -3.19 -10.64
CA ALA A 145 -1.19 -4.11 -9.78
C ALA A 145 -1.66 -5.37 -10.55
N GLN A 146 -2.17 -5.17 -11.77
CA GLN A 146 -2.55 -6.28 -12.65
C GLN A 146 -1.35 -7.16 -13.02
N SER A 147 -0.20 -6.56 -13.35
CA SER A 147 1.01 -7.31 -13.67
C SER A 147 1.51 -8.17 -12.50
N TYR A 148 1.40 -7.67 -11.27
CA TYR A 148 1.72 -8.44 -10.07
C TYR A 148 0.74 -9.61 -9.89
N TYR A 149 -0.56 -9.35 -10.00
CA TYR A 149 -1.61 -10.38 -9.94
C TYR A 149 -1.40 -11.48 -10.97
N ASP A 150 -1.21 -11.13 -12.25
CA ASP A 150 -1.02 -12.11 -13.33
C ASP A 150 0.22 -12.99 -13.07
N THR A 151 1.27 -12.42 -12.50
CA THR A 151 2.49 -13.14 -12.13
C THR A 151 2.22 -14.17 -11.04
N VAL A 152 1.57 -13.78 -9.93
CA VAL A 152 1.27 -14.73 -8.83
C VAL A 152 0.23 -15.77 -9.25
N ARG A 153 -0.73 -15.42 -10.13
CA ARG A 153 -1.70 -16.37 -10.70
C ARG A 153 -1.04 -17.46 -11.51
N GLY A 154 0.00 -17.11 -12.28
CA GLY A 154 0.72 -18.03 -13.16
C GLY A 154 1.79 -18.87 -12.46
N TRP A 155 2.43 -18.31 -11.43
CA TRP A 155 3.64 -18.90 -10.84
C TRP A 155 3.58 -19.12 -9.31
N GLY A 156 2.57 -18.60 -8.64
CA GLY A 156 2.46 -18.65 -7.18
C GLY A 156 1.94 -19.98 -6.62
N GLU A 157 1.43 -20.88 -7.45
CA GLU A 157 0.83 -22.14 -6.97
C GLU A 157 1.77 -22.97 -6.10
N SER A 158 3.07 -23.02 -6.43
CA SER A 158 4.07 -23.76 -5.64
C SER A 158 4.35 -23.16 -4.25
N HIS A 159 3.85 -21.96 -3.96
CA HIS A 159 4.07 -21.25 -2.70
C HIS A 159 2.86 -21.29 -1.76
N TYR A 160 1.69 -21.72 -2.25
CA TYR A 160 0.49 -21.84 -1.42
C TYR A 160 0.56 -23.09 -0.55
N SER A 161 0.40 -22.92 0.76
CA SER A 161 0.51 -23.99 1.76
C SER A 161 -0.86 -24.64 2.04
N ASP A 162 -1.07 -25.83 1.50
CA ASP A 162 -2.23 -26.68 1.77
C ASP A 162 -1.79 -28.14 2.01
N PRO A 163 -1.93 -28.70 3.23
CA PRO A 163 -2.58 -28.09 4.40
C PRO A 163 -1.69 -27.05 5.09
N ALA A 164 -2.31 -25.96 5.56
CA ALA A 164 -1.63 -24.97 6.40
C ALA A 164 -1.37 -25.48 7.82
N ASN A 165 -0.37 -24.89 8.49
CA ASN A 165 0.00 -25.28 9.85
C ASN A 165 -1.01 -24.76 10.89
N ALA A 166 -1.87 -25.64 11.38
CA ALA A 166 -2.94 -25.31 12.33
C ALA A 166 -2.46 -24.84 13.72
N THR A 167 -1.21 -25.11 14.10
CA THR A 167 -0.65 -24.62 15.38
C THR A 167 -0.13 -23.19 15.24
N TYR A 168 0.28 -22.81 14.04
CA TYR A 168 0.96 -21.55 13.76
C TYR A 168 0.03 -20.45 13.26
N CYS A 169 -0.89 -20.81 12.37
CA CYS A 169 -1.75 -19.86 11.67
C CYS A 169 -2.77 -19.07 12.51
N PRO A 170 -3.25 -19.54 13.69
CA PRO A 170 -4.19 -18.76 14.50
C PRO A 170 -3.69 -17.35 14.87
N ASP A 171 -2.38 -17.15 15.03
CA ASP A 171 -1.81 -15.85 15.40
C ASP A 171 -1.85 -14.81 14.26
N TYR A 172 -2.23 -15.22 13.04
CA TYR A 172 -2.22 -14.38 11.83
C TYR A 172 -3.62 -14.11 11.26
N GLU A 173 -4.69 -14.36 12.03
CA GLU A 173 -6.07 -14.07 11.60
C GLU A 173 -6.25 -12.61 11.16
N GLU A 174 -5.63 -11.66 11.86
CA GLU A 174 -5.67 -10.23 11.50
C GLU A 174 -4.94 -9.89 10.19
N CYS A 175 -4.13 -10.81 9.66
CA CYS A 175 -3.43 -10.67 8.38
C CYS A 175 -4.15 -11.38 7.23
N MET A 176 -5.33 -11.96 7.48
CA MET A 176 -6.11 -12.56 6.40
C MET A 176 -6.86 -11.47 5.62
N PRO A 177 -6.88 -11.56 4.28
CA PRO A 177 -7.62 -10.62 3.47
C PRO A 177 -9.13 -10.76 3.67
N GLU A 178 -9.86 -9.68 3.40
CA GLU A 178 -11.31 -9.71 3.25
C GLU A 178 -11.67 -10.27 1.86
N VAL A 179 -12.51 -11.31 1.80
CA VAL A 179 -12.88 -12.04 0.56
C VAL A 179 -14.38 -12.16 0.34
#